data_AF-A0A941FGI4-F1
#
_entry.id   AF-A0A941FGI4-F1
#
_cell.length_a   1.000
_cell.length_b   1.000
_cell.length_c   1.000
_cell.angle_alpha   90.00
_cell.angle_beta   90.00
_cell.angle_gamma   90.00
#
_symmetry.space_group_name_H-M   'P 1'
#
loop_
_entity.id
_entity.type
_entity.pdbx_description
1 polymer ?
#
loop_
_entity_poly.entity_id
_entity_poly.type
_entity_poly.pdbx_seq_one_letter_code
_entity_poly.pdbx_strand_id
1 'polypeptide(L)' 'MLRGSGHGIADLGIKIAAKTGTAEIKASKNADGTENGWFVAMDTEDPELLMAWMMEDVKGRGGSHVVVDQMKPVLKKYLK' A
#
# COMPACT_ATOMS: atom_id res chain seq x y z
N MET A 1 10.67 0.42 -12.74
CA MET A 1 11.14 -0.53 -11.70
C MET A 1 10.77 0.06 -10.34
N LEU A 2 9.84 -0.56 -9.59
CA LEU A 2 9.46 -0.11 -8.25
C LEU A 2 10.61 -0.42 -7.28
N ARG A 3 11.18 0.62 -6.65
CA ARG A 3 12.21 0.51 -5.61
C ARG A 3 11.61 0.98 -4.28
N GLY A 4 11.47 0.08 -3.31
CA GLY A 4 10.86 0.35 -2.00
C GLY A 4 9.78 -0.68 -1.59
N SER A 5 8.96 -0.35 -0.59
CA SER A 5 7.86 -1.18 -0.08
C SER A 5 6.81 -1.59 -1.13
N GLY A 6 6.68 -0.85 -2.22
CA GLY A 6 5.88 -1.22 -3.39
C GLY A 6 6.48 -2.32 -4.27
N HIS A 7 7.66 -2.87 -3.95
CA HIS A 7 8.28 -3.95 -4.73
C HIS A 7 7.45 -5.24 -4.77
N GLY A 8 6.59 -5.48 -3.77
CA GLY A 8 5.76 -6.68 -3.67
C GLY A 8 4.79 -6.92 -4.84
N ILE A 9 4.58 -5.91 -5.68
CA ILE A 9 3.69 -5.95 -6.86
C ILE A 9 4.43 -5.82 -8.20
N ALA A 10 5.77 -5.82 -8.20
CA ALA A 10 6.57 -5.65 -9.41
C ALA A 10 6.45 -6.81 -10.41
N ASP A 11 5.97 -7.97 -9.96
CA ASP A 11 5.76 -9.20 -10.73
C ASP A 11 4.41 -9.24 -11.48
N LEU A 12 3.56 -8.21 -11.33
CA LEU A 12 2.25 -8.16 -12.00
C LEU A 12 2.35 -7.96 -13.52
N GLY A 13 3.50 -7.54 -14.04
CA GLY A 13 3.70 -7.27 -15.47
C GLY A 13 3.06 -5.96 -15.97
N ILE A 14 2.60 -5.11 -15.04
CA ILE A 14 1.99 -3.80 -15.31
C ILE A 14 3.00 -2.70 -14.93
N LYS A 15 3.08 -1.60 -15.69
CA LYS A 15 3.93 -0.45 -15.33
C LYS A 15 3.25 0.39 -14.25
N ILE A 16 3.38 -0.05 -13.01
CA ILE A 16 2.73 0.59 -11.87
C ILE A 16 3.61 1.70 -11.27
N ALA A 17 2.98 2.84 -10.97
CA ALA A 17 3.46 3.79 -9.97
C ALA A 17 2.70 3.55 -8.67
N ALA A 18 3.42 3.46 -7.55
CA ALA A 18 2.82 3.19 -6.25
C ALA A 18 3.53 3.92 -5.13
N LYS A 19 2.77 4.26 -4.08
CA LYS A 19 3.29 4.81 -2.83
C LYS A 19 2.68 4.08 -1.65
N THR A 20 3.52 3.76 -0.66
CA THR A 20 3.06 3.32 0.66
C THR A 20 3.33 4.40 1.71
N GLY A 21 2.57 4.32 2.80
CA GLY A 21 2.80 5.10 4.01
C GLY A 21 2.26 4.35 5.23
N THR A 22 2.88 4.56 6.39
CA THR A 22 2.35 4.12 7.68
C THR A 22 2.16 5.37 8.53
N ALA A 23 0.97 5.55 9.09
CA ALA A 23 0.64 6.68 9.95
C ALA A 23 0.40 6.17 11.38
N GLU A 24 1.20 6.66 12.33
CA GLU A 24 1.02 6.31 13.74
C GLU A 24 -0.04 7.22 14.38
N ILE A 25 -1.04 6.62 15.03
CA ILE A 25 -2.14 7.32 15.70
C ILE A 25 -1.92 7.23 17.21
N LYS A 26 -1.39 8.31 17.78
CA LYS A 26 -1.14 8.46 19.22
C LYS A 26 -1.98 9.58 19.81
N ALA A 27 -2.61 9.33 20.96
CA ALA A 27 -3.31 10.36 21.72
C ALA A 27 -2.35 11.34 22.44
N SER A 28 -1.10 10.91 22.71
CA SER A 28 -0.05 11.75 23.28
C SER A 28 1.34 11.18 22.98
N LYS A 29 2.42 11.96 23.20
CA LYS A 29 3.80 11.57 22.85
C LYS A 29 4.25 10.22 23.46
N ASN A 30 3.73 9.87 24.63
CA ASN A 30 4.14 8.68 25.38
C ASN A 30 3.08 7.56 25.35
N ALA A 31 1.96 7.77 24.65
CA ALA A 31 0.92 6.75 24.54
C ALA A 31 1.36 5.66 23.55
N ASP A 32 0.99 4.42 23.85
CA ASP A 32 1.00 3.37 22.84
C ASP A 32 -0.17 3.64 21.88
N GLY A 33 0.17 3.88 20.61
CA GLY A 33 -0.78 4.21 19.55
C GLY A 33 -0.96 3.07 18.56
N THR A 34 -2.02 3.12 17.76
CA THR A 34 -2.18 2.20 16.62
C THR A 34 -1.42 2.72 15.41
N GLU A 35 -1.29 1.91 14.36
CA GLU A 35 -0.73 2.35 13.08
C GLU A 35 -1.71 2.03 11.97
N ASN A 36 -1.93 2.97 11.05
CA ASN A 36 -2.68 2.73 9.82
C ASN A 36 -1.71 2.58 8.66
N GLY A 37 -1.89 1.53 7.86
CA GLY A 37 -1.15 1.28 6.64
C GLY A 37 -1.90 1.83 5.44
N TRP A 38 -1.19 2.50 4.55
CA TRP A 38 -1.71 3.05 3.31
C TRP A 38 -0.96 2.52 2.10
N PHE A 39 -1.71 2.27 1.03
CA PHE A 39 -1.18 1.95 -0.28
C PHE A 39 -2.01 2.62 -1.36
N VAL A 40 -1.35 3.31 -2.29
CA VAL A 40 -1.97 3.92 -3.46
C VAL A 40 -1.19 3.49 -4.70
N ALA A 41 -1.90 3.07 -5.75
CA ALA A 41 -1.30 2.68 -7.02
C ALA A 41 -2.18 3.02 -8.22
N MET A 42 -1.52 3.16 -9.37
CA MET A 42 -2.12 3.33 -10.68
C MET A 42 -1.24 2.71 -11.76
N ASP A 43 -1.83 2.30 -12.88
CA ASP A 43 -1.08 2.04 -14.11
C ASP A 43 -0.60 3.38 -14.69
N THR A 44 0.67 3.43 -15.09
CA THR A 44 1.29 4.62 -15.70
C THR A 44 1.17 4.66 -17.21
N GLU A 45 0.86 3.53 -17.85
CA GLU A 45 0.58 3.48 -19.29
C GLU A 45 -0.90 3.75 -19.59
N ASP A 46 -1.80 3.34 -18.69
CA ASP A 46 -3.24 3.59 -18.77
C ASP A 46 -3.80 4.23 -17.47
N PRO A 47 -3.63 5.55 -17.27
CA PRO A 47 -3.90 6.23 -16.01
C PRO A 47 -5.39 6.54 -15.76
N GLU A 48 -6.31 5.67 -16.17
CA GLU A 48 -7.76 5.84 -15.99
C GLU A 48 -8.25 5.45 -14.59
N LEU A 49 -7.52 4.56 -13.89
CA LEU A 49 -7.90 4.04 -12.58
C LEU A 49 -6.78 4.26 -11.54
N LEU A 50 -7.09 5.05 -10.51
CA LEU A 50 -6.29 5.17 -9.29
C LEU A 50 -6.97 4.40 -8.16
N MET A 51 -6.21 3.51 -7.52
CA MET A 51 -6.71 2.68 -6.44
C MET A 51 -5.98 3.01 -5.13
N ALA A 52 -6.76 3.26 -4.07
CA ALA A 52 -6.26 3.58 -2.74
C ALA A 52 -6.83 2.61 -1.71
N TRP A 53 -5.96 2.09 -0.85
CA TRP A 53 -6.31 1.19 0.26
C TRP A 53 -5.71 1.67 1.56
N MET A 54 -6.49 1.44 2.62
CA MET A 54 -6.11 1.70 4.00
C MET A 54 -6.47 0.49 4.85
N MET A 55 -5.56 0.09 5.72
CA MET A 55 -5.84 -0.87 6.78
C MET A 55 -5.49 -0.27 8.12
N GLU A 56 -6.40 -0.38 9.07
CA GLU A 56 -6.20 0.05 10.44
C GLU A 56 -5.42 -0.99 11.24
N ASP A 57 -4.76 -0.51 12.28
CA ASP A 57 -4.08 -1.33 13.28
C ASP A 57 -3.09 -2.36 12.69
N VAL A 58 -2.18 -1.85 11.85
CA VAL A 58 -1.08 -2.62 11.23
C VAL A 58 0.21 -2.60 12.07
N LYS A 59 0.15 -2.01 13.27
CA LYS A 59 1.30 -1.91 14.18
C LYS A 59 1.77 -3.29 14.58
N GLY A 60 3.08 -3.54 14.50
CA GLY A 60 3.66 -4.86 14.78
C GLY A 60 3.28 -5.97 13.80
N ARG A 61 2.48 -5.67 12.76
CA ARG A 61 2.04 -6.64 11.74
C ARG A 61 2.78 -6.50 10.41
N GLY A 62 3.68 -5.51 10.29
CA GLY A 62 4.43 -5.22 9.06
C GLY A 62 4.06 -3.88 8.39
N GLY A 63 3.22 -3.06 9.03
CA GLY A 63 2.88 -1.73 8.54
C GLY A 63 2.17 -1.78 7.19
N SER A 64 2.52 -0.85 6.28
CA SER A 64 1.95 -0.80 4.94
C SER A 64 2.24 -2.02 4.04
N HIS A 65 3.20 -2.89 4.38
CA HIS A 65 3.46 -4.11 3.61
C HIS A 65 2.30 -5.10 3.66
N VAL A 66 1.58 -5.19 4.79
CA VAL A 66 0.37 -6.03 4.89
C VAL A 66 -0.69 -5.55 3.92
N VAL A 67 -0.81 -4.24 3.75
CA VAL A 67 -1.70 -3.64 2.74
C VAL A 67 -1.24 -4.10 1.36
N VAL A 68 0.06 -3.94 1.04
CA VAL A 68 0.74 -4.44 -0.21
C VAL A 68 0.34 -5.86 -0.59
N ASP A 69 0.41 -6.79 0.34
CA ASP A 69 0.13 -8.19 0.06
C ASP A 69 -1.37 -8.46 -0.15
N GLN A 70 -2.23 -7.79 0.61
CA GLN A 70 -3.67 -8.04 0.60
C GLN A 70 -4.36 -7.56 -0.69
N MET A 71 -3.98 -6.42 -1.27
CA MET A 71 -4.64 -5.97 -2.52
C MET A 71 -3.96 -6.41 -3.82
N LYS A 72 -2.82 -7.11 -3.76
CA LYS A 72 -2.16 -7.64 -4.97
C LYS A 72 -3.11 -8.40 -5.90
N PRO A 73 -4.04 -9.26 -5.41
CA PRO A 73 -5.03 -9.91 -6.27
C PRO A 73 -6.02 -8.94 -6.91
N VAL A 74 -6.37 -7.85 -6.22
CA VAL A 74 -7.30 -6.82 -6.69
C VAL A 74 -6.62 -5.99 -7.78
N LEU A 75 -5.40 -5.50 -7.55
CA LEU A 75 -4.60 -4.80 -8.56
C LEU A 75 -4.47 -5.63 -9.84
N LYS A 76 -4.14 -6.93 -9.70
CA LYS A 76 -4.04 -7.85 -10.84
C LYS A 76 -5.34 -8.01 -11.62
N LYS A 77 -6.50 -7.85 -10.99
CA LYS A 77 -7.81 -8.00 -11.62
C LYS A 77 -8.26 -6.74 -12.36
N TYR A 78 -7.92 -5.56 -11.84
CA TYR A 78 -8.47 -4.30 -12.33
C TYR A 78 -7.47 -3.45 -13.15
N LEU A 79 -6.17 -3.72 -13.03
CA LEU A 79 -5.12 -3.02 -13.80
C LEU A 79 -4.43 -3.92 -14.83
N LYS A 80 -4.89 -5.16 -15.02
CA LYS A 80 -4.45 -6.07 -16.09
C LYS A 80 -5.61 -6.35 -17.03
#